data_AF-A0A8S3H834-F1
#
_entry.id   AF-A0A8S3H834-F1
#
_cell.length_a   1.000
_cell.length_b   1.000
_cell.length_c   1.000
_cell.angle_alpha   90.00
_cell.angle_beta   90.00
_cell.angle_gamma   90.00
#
_symmetry.space_group_name_H-M   'P 1'
#
loop_
_entity.id
_entity.type
_entity.pdbx_description
1 polymer ?
#
loop_
_entity_poly.entity_id
_entity_poly.type
_entity_poly.pdbx_seq_one_letter_code
_entity_poly.pdbx_strand_id
1 'polypeptide(L)'
;MFPFIINYFTIQCGIVRSALEIVEQPRETAQNIVDTLRDLLKKHNLDIQKLTSIGADNTNTNYGRNHSVFTILQLEVVNLLKGNCFCHVLSNSVKVSHQHLPVDVETYLSQLYSHFNSSSKRIAELKEYFEFVEIEYLHIKIRWLSLYNSIDRLLKVYEPLSSYFCDINNDNADAITCPRAIKIFFSSNMSKCTLYFFHQILFDIQTKNLELQRYSNLRQLLIYTESSRVCSKN
;
A
#
# COMPACT_ATOMS: atom_id res chain seq x y z
N MET A 1 7.53 -5.83 -11.80
CA MET A 1 6.46 -5.55 -12.78
C MET A 1 6.05 -4.09 -12.63
N PHE A 2 6.05 -3.30 -13.71
CA PHE A 2 5.83 -1.85 -13.71
C PHE A 2 4.72 -1.50 -14.70
N PRO A 3 3.58 -0.97 -14.24
CA PRO A 3 2.61 -0.38 -15.15
C PRO A 3 3.13 0.98 -15.64
N PHE A 4 3.11 1.19 -16.95
CA PHE A 4 3.26 2.51 -17.56
C PHE A 4 1.88 3.00 -17.97
N ILE A 5 1.47 4.14 -17.41
CA ILE A 5 0.16 4.73 -17.62
C ILE A 5 0.36 6.11 -18.23
N ILE A 6 -0.37 6.40 -19.31
CA ILE A 6 -0.39 7.72 -19.92
C ILE A 6 -1.69 8.44 -19.56
N ASN A 7 -1.55 9.73 -19.26
CA ASN A 7 -2.67 10.65 -19.12
C ASN A 7 -2.57 11.67 -20.24
N TYR A 8 -3.65 11.88 -20.98
CA TYR A 8 -3.73 12.88 -22.03
C TYR A 8 -5.12 13.51 -22.07
N PHE A 9 -5.25 14.65 -22.72
CA PHE A 9 -6.52 15.37 -22.82
C PHE A 9 -7.06 15.28 -24.25
N THR A 10 -8.35 15.01 -24.40
CA THR A 10 -9.08 15.17 -25.65
C THR A 10 -10.29 16.06 -25.41
N ILE A 11 -10.70 16.84 -26.42
CA ILE A 11 -11.86 17.73 -26.31
C ILE A 11 -13.14 16.92 -26.06
N GLN A 12 -13.24 15.73 -26.63
CA GLN A 12 -14.43 14.89 -26.55
C GLN A 12 -14.57 14.17 -25.19
N CYS A 13 -13.46 13.70 -24.62
CA CYS A 13 -13.48 12.84 -23.44
C CYS A 13 -12.90 13.51 -22.18
N GLY A 14 -12.35 14.72 -22.30
CA GLY A 14 -11.59 15.35 -21.23
C GLY A 14 -10.28 14.62 -20.97
N ILE A 15 -9.94 14.42 -19.70
CA ILE A 15 -8.74 13.67 -19.30
C ILE A 15 -8.97 12.17 -19.50
N VAL A 16 -8.22 11.57 -20.42
CA VAL A 16 -8.20 10.14 -20.70
C VAL A 16 -6.99 9.51 -20.02
N ARG A 17 -7.21 8.37 -19.38
CA ARG A 17 -6.15 7.53 -18.81
C ARG A 17 -6.08 6.22 -19.57
N SER A 18 -4.90 5.85 -20.04
CA SER A 18 -4.68 4.58 -20.73
C SER A 18 -3.46 3.89 -20.15
N ALA A 19 -3.60 2.60 -19.84
CA ALA A 19 -2.44 1.74 -19.64
C ALA A 19 -1.74 1.58 -20.99
N LEU A 20 -0.45 1.87 -21.02
CA LEU A 20 0.37 1.67 -22.22
C LEU A 20 0.83 0.22 -22.26
N GLU A 21 1.53 -0.21 -21.22
CA GLU A 21 2.02 -1.58 -21.07
C GLU A 21 2.39 -1.86 -19.60
N ILE A 22 2.35 -3.13 -19.23
CA ILE A 22 2.88 -3.61 -17.95
C ILE A 22 4.17 -4.36 -18.25
N VAL A 23 5.31 -3.80 -17.82
CA VAL A 23 6.63 -4.33 -18.13
C VAL A 23 7.23 -5.02 -16.91
N GLU A 24 7.68 -6.25 -17.07
CA GLU A 24 8.54 -6.89 -16.08
C GLU A 24 9.99 -6.50 -16.31
N GLN A 25 10.59 -5.81 -15.34
CA GLN A 25 11.98 -5.40 -15.41
C GLN A 25 12.72 -5.88 -14.17
N PRO A 26 13.84 -6.61 -14.32
CA PRO A 26 14.58 -7.18 -13.18
C PRO A 26 15.48 -6.15 -12.48
N ARG A 27 15.75 -5.00 -13.11
CA ARG A 27 16.61 -3.93 -12.57
C ARG A 27 15.86 -2.61 -12.52
N GLU A 28 15.75 -2.07 -11.31
CA GLU A 28 14.96 -0.85 -11.03
C GLU A 28 15.85 0.40 -10.92
N THR A 29 16.90 0.51 -11.73
CA THR A 29 17.74 1.72 -11.74
C THR A 29 17.04 2.85 -12.50
N ALA A 30 17.34 4.10 -12.15
CA ALA A 30 16.78 5.27 -12.82
C ALA A 30 17.00 5.23 -14.34
N GLN A 31 18.20 4.85 -14.78
CA GLN A 31 18.55 4.72 -16.19
C GLN A 31 17.70 3.65 -16.89
N ASN A 32 17.60 2.45 -16.30
CA ASN A 32 16.83 1.36 -16.91
C ASN A 32 15.34 1.70 -17.05
N ILE A 33 14.78 2.42 -16.09
CA ILE A 33 13.39 2.89 -16.15
C ILE A 33 13.20 3.88 -17.31
N VAL A 34 14.14 4.81 -17.49
CA VAL A 34 14.06 5.80 -18.59
C VAL A 34 14.25 5.14 -19.95
N ASP A 35 15.16 4.18 -20.08
CA ASP A 35 15.38 3.49 -21.35
C ASP A 35 14.16 2.66 -21.75
N THR A 36 13.58 1.91 -20.80
CA THR A 36 12.30 1.22 -21.03
C THR A 36 11.18 2.18 -21.40
N LEU A 37 11.12 3.33 -20.75
CA LEU A 37 10.15 4.35 -21.11
C LEU A 37 10.34 4.82 -22.57
N ARG A 38 11.57 5.13 -22.98
CA ARG A 38 11.87 5.55 -24.36
C ARG A 38 11.46 4.49 -25.37
N ASP A 39 11.75 3.23 -25.08
CA ASP A 39 11.40 2.11 -25.95
C ASP A 39 9.88 1.96 -26.09
N LEU A 40 9.14 2.11 -24.99
CA LEU A 40 7.68 2.12 -25.00
C LEU A 40 7.11 3.30 -25.80
N LEU A 41 7.63 4.51 -25.60
CA LEU A 41 7.18 5.69 -26.34
C LEU A 41 7.42 5.51 -27.85
N LYS A 42 8.61 5.04 -28.24
CA LYS A 42 8.93 4.71 -29.64
C LYS A 42 8.01 3.64 -30.21
N LYS A 43 7.81 2.54 -29.48
CA LYS A 43 6.91 1.43 -29.87
C LYS A 43 5.49 1.92 -30.15
N HIS A 44 5.01 2.89 -29.38
CA HIS A 44 3.66 3.45 -29.52
C HIS A 44 3.60 4.74 -30.36
N ASN A 45 4.69 5.12 -31.04
CA ASN A 45 4.79 6.35 -31.84
C ASN A 45 4.43 7.63 -31.05
N LEU A 46 4.80 7.66 -29.77
CA LEU A 46 4.62 8.81 -28.89
C LEU A 46 5.93 9.60 -28.81
N ASP A 47 5.81 10.91 -29.04
CA ASP A 47 6.94 11.83 -28.96
C ASP A 47 7.21 12.20 -27.50
N ILE A 48 8.42 11.91 -27.02
CA ILE A 48 8.86 12.25 -25.67
C ILE A 48 8.88 13.76 -25.42
N GLN A 49 9.05 14.58 -26.46
CA GLN A 49 9.03 16.05 -26.33
C GLN A 49 7.65 16.59 -25.91
N LYS A 50 6.60 15.77 -26.07
CA LYS A 50 5.23 16.10 -25.61
C LYS A 50 4.98 15.71 -24.16
N LEU A 51 5.96 15.10 -23.48
CA LEU A 51 5.88 14.82 -22.06
C LEU A 51 5.91 16.13 -21.27
N THR A 52 4.94 16.31 -20.39
CA THR A 52 4.80 17.52 -19.56
C THR A 52 5.05 17.24 -18.08
N SER A 53 4.74 16.03 -17.61
CA SER A 53 5.01 15.63 -16.24
C SER A 53 5.24 14.13 -16.11
N ILE A 54 6.06 13.73 -15.14
CA ILE A 54 6.17 12.34 -14.70
C ILE A 54 5.69 12.20 -13.26
N GLY A 55 4.71 11.32 -13.04
CA GLY A 55 4.15 11.08 -11.72
C GLY A 55 4.47 9.69 -11.17
N ALA A 56 5.28 9.58 -10.12
CA ALA A 56 5.75 8.31 -9.56
C ALA A 56 5.89 8.40 -8.03
N ASP A 57 6.25 7.29 -7.38
CA ASP A 57 6.57 7.32 -5.95
C ASP A 57 7.78 8.19 -5.66
N ASN A 58 7.79 8.85 -4.50
CA ASN A 58 8.82 9.83 -4.13
C ASN A 58 10.17 9.20 -3.71
N THR A 59 10.55 8.07 -4.30
CA THR A 59 11.82 7.41 -4.02
C THR A 59 12.99 8.15 -4.66
N ASN A 60 14.21 7.92 -4.14
CA ASN A 60 15.43 8.49 -4.72
C ASN A 60 15.62 8.08 -6.18
N THR A 61 15.22 6.87 -6.56
CA THR A 61 15.28 6.41 -7.96
C THR A 61 14.43 7.29 -8.88
N ASN A 62 13.25 7.74 -8.45
CA ASN A 62 12.36 8.55 -9.29
C ASN A 62 12.69 10.04 -9.22
N TYR A 63 12.94 10.59 -8.02
CA TYR A 63 13.06 12.04 -7.79
C TYR A 63 14.30 12.49 -6.99
N GLY A 64 15.30 11.63 -6.84
CA GLY A 64 16.59 11.96 -6.23
C GLY A 64 17.27 13.17 -6.89
N ARG A 65 18.11 13.88 -6.13
CA ARG A 65 18.69 15.17 -6.56
C ARG A 65 19.69 15.06 -7.70
N ASN A 66 20.50 13.99 -7.71
CA ASN A 66 21.65 13.89 -8.61
C ASN A 66 21.39 12.94 -9.78
N HIS A 67 20.84 11.76 -9.52
CA HIS A 67 20.59 10.73 -10.53
C HIS A 67 19.27 10.03 -10.26
N SER A 68 18.23 10.43 -11.00
CA SER A 68 16.89 9.90 -10.88
C SER A 68 16.18 9.90 -12.24
N VAL A 69 15.06 9.18 -12.35
CA VAL A 69 14.24 9.17 -13.57
C VAL A 69 13.90 10.61 -13.99
N PHE A 70 13.49 11.44 -13.03
CA PHE A 70 13.20 12.85 -13.27
C PHE A 70 14.44 13.62 -13.78
N THR A 71 15.59 13.53 -13.11
CA THR A 71 16.76 14.32 -13.52
C THR A 71 17.29 13.90 -14.88
N ILE A 72 17.21 12.61 -15.22
CA ILE A 72 17.59 12.09 -16.55
C ILE A 72 16.63 12.61 -17.63
N LEU A 73 15.30 12.53 -17.41
CA LEU A 73 14.31 13.00 -18.39
C LEU A 73 14.36 14.52 -18.58
N GLN A 74 14.67 15.28 -17.53
CA GLN A 74 14.73 16.73 -17.59
C GLN A 74 15.86 17.24 -18.52
N LEU A 75 16.89 16.43 -18.78
CA LEU A 75 17.93 16.75 -19.78
C LEU A 75 17.38 16.75 -21.21
N GLU A 76 16.32 15.98 -21.46
CA GLU A 76 15.69 15.80 -22.79
C GLU A 76 14.39 16.63 -22.91
N VAL A 77 13.71 16.89 -21.79
CA VAL A 77 12.45 17.62 -21.68
C VAL A 77 12.61 18.74 -20.65
N VAL A 78 13.01 19.92 -21.11
CA VAL A 78 13.42 21.06 -20.24
C VAL A 78 12.33 21.47 -19.24
N ASN A 79 11.07 21.50 -19.67
CA ASN A 79 9.94 21.97 -18.86
C ASN A 79 9.18 20.83 -18.14
N LEU A 80 9.86 19.71 -17.88
CA LEU A 80 9.25 18.56 -17.22
C LEU A 80 8.85 18.87 -15.76
N LEU A 81 7.59 18.58 -15.41
CA LEU A 81 7.05 18.76 -14.07
C LEU A 81 7.13 17.49 -13.21
N LYS A 82 7.36 17.66 -11.91
CA LYS A 82 7.32 16.57 -10.91
C LYS A 82 5.89 16.27 -10.50
N GLY A 83 5.38 15.08 -10.83
CA GLY A 83 4.10 14.55 -10.35
C GLY A 83 4.24 13.69 -9.10
N ASN A 84 4.86 14.20 -8.04
CA ASN A 84 5.06 13.44 -6.79
C ASN A 84 3.79 12.72 -6.32
N CYS A 85 3.94 11.48 -5.84
CA CYS A 85 2.84 10.66 -5.35
C CYS A 85 2.36 11.15 -3.97
N PHE A 86 1.21 11.83 -3.93
CA PHE A 86 0.58 12.28 -2.68
C PHE A 86 0.19 11.11 -1.76
N CYS A 87 -0.19 9.95 -2.33
CA CYS A 87 -0.44 8.74 -1.55
C CYS A 87 0.81 8.30 -0.77
N HIS A 88 1.99 8.42 -1.38
CA HIS A 88 3.26 8.11 -0.72
C HIS A 88 3.62 9.16 0.34
N VAL A 89 3.36 10.45 0.08
CA VAL A 89 3.54 11.52 1.08
C VAL A 89 2.66 11.28 2.31
N LEU A 90 1.37 10.98 2.09
CA LEU A 90 0.42 10.66 3.16
C LEU A 90 0.90 9.42 3.94
N SER A 91 1.25 8.34 3.25
CA SER A 91 1.75 7.11 3.88
C SER A 91 2.99 7.36 4.76
N ASN A 92 3.97 8.12 4.27
CA ASN A 92 5.14 8.47 5.05
C ASN A 92 4.82 9.34 6.27
N SER A 93 3.87 10.27 6.13
CA SER A 93 3.43 11.12 7.25
C SER A 93 2.78 10.28 8.36
N VAL A 94 1.97 9.30 7.98
CA VAL A 94 1.35 8.35 8.92
C VAL A 94 2.42 7.48 9.59
N LYS A 95 3.38 6.95 8.82
CA LYS A 95 4.48 6.14 9.36
C LYS A 95 5.31 6.89 10.40
N VAL A 96 5.66 8.15 10.13
CA VAL A 96 6.39 8.99 11.09
C VAL A 96 5.53 9.29 12.32
N SER A 97 4.25 9.61 12.13
CA SER A 97 3.34 9.88 13.25
C SER A 97 3.17 8.65 14.16
N HIS A 98 3.06 7.47 13.56
CA HIS A 98 2.92 6.19 14.28
C HIS A 98 4.12 5.91 15.21
N GLN A 99 5.34 6.26 14.80
CA GLN A 99 6.55 6.12 15.63
C GLN A 99 6.54 6.96 16.92
N HIS A 100 5.68 7.98 17.00
CA HIS A 100 5.56 8.85 18.18
C HIS A 100 4.37 8.48 19.06
N LEU A 101 3.58 7.48 18.69
CA LEU A 101 2.47 6.99 19.51
C LEU A 101 2.99 6.03 20.58
N PRO A 102 2.36 6.00 21.77
CA PRO A 102 2.77 5.12 22.87
C PRO A 102 2.51 3.63 22.58
N VAL A 103 1.75 3.32 21.52
CA VAL A 103 1.34 1.97 21.17
C VAL A 103 1.75 1.67 19.73
N ASP A 104 2.58 0.65 19.55
CA ASP A 104 2.97 0.16 18.23
C ASP A 104 2.01 -0.94 17.72
N VAL A 105 0.85 -0.52 17.24
CA VAL A 105 -0.18 -1.42 16.68
C VAL A 105 0.33 -2.27 15.50
N GLU A 106 1.28 -1.76 14.71
CA GLU A 106 1.85 -2.49 13.57
C GLU A 106 2.69 -3.68 14.05
N THR A 107 3.51 -3.48 15.09
CA THR A 107 4.26 -4.57 15.72
C THR A 107 3.33 -5.61 16.38
N TYR A 108 2.26 -5.18 17.05
CA TYR A 108 1.29 -6.13 17.64
C TYR A 108 0.63 -7.01 16.57
N LEU A 109 0.15 -6.40 15.48
CA LEU A 109 -0.40 -7.13 14.35
C LEU A 109 0.64 -8.04 13.71
N SER A 110 1.90 -7.61 13.68
CA SER A 110 3.03 -8.39 13.15
C SER A 110 3.28 -9.67 13.92
N GLN A 111 3.32 -9.56 15.25
CA GLN A 111 3.49 -10.70 16.13
C GLN A 111 2.28 -11.62 16.11
N LEU A 112 1.05 -11.07 16.04
CA LEU A 112 -0.18 -11.84 15.97
C LEU A 112 -0.21 -12.75 14.74
N TYR A 113 0.12 -12.21 13.57
CA TYR A 113 0.23 -13.01 12.35
C TYR A 113 1.31 -14.07 12.47
N SER A 114 2.51 -13.71 12.95
CA SER A 114 3.62 -14.66 13.12
C SER A 114 3.24 -15.82 14.03
N HIS A 115 2.50 -15.53 15.12
CA HIS A 115 2.02 -16.53 16.07
C HIS A 115 1.17 -17.61 15.39
N PHE A 116 0.22 -17.23 14.53
CA PHE A 116 -0.68 -18.20 13.87
C PHE A 116 -0.11 -18.77 12.57
N ASN A 117 0.62 -17.97 11.79
CA ASN A 117 1.18 -18.42 10.51
C ASN A 117 2.27 -19.49 10.68
N SER A 118 2.94 -19.52 11.84
CA SER A 118 3.96 -20.50 12.15
C SER A 118 3.42 -21.87 12.59
N SER A 119 2.12 -22.01 12.86
CA SER A 119 1.58 -23.25 13.43
C SER A 119 0.11 -23.49 13.05
N SER A 120 -0.12 -24.55 12.28
CA SER A 120 -1.46 -25.06 12.00
C SER A 120 -2.18 -25.52 13.27
N LYS A 121 -1.44 -26.03 14.27
CA LYS A 121 -1.98 -26.40 15.59
C LYS A 121 -2.61 -25.20 16.29
N ARG A 122 -1.92 -24.05 16.33
CA ARG A 122 -2.46 -22.81 16.93
C ARG A 122 -3.69 -22.29 16.21
N ILE A 123 -3.77 -22.47 14.89
CA ILE A 123 -4.96 -22.14 14.11
C ILE A 123 -6.13 -23.07 14.47
N ALA A 124 -5.87 -24.37 14.67
CA ALA A 124 -6.89 -25.32 15.07
C ALA A 124 -7.42 -25.00 16.48
N GLU A 125 -6.54 -24.75 17.44
CA GLU A 125 -6.92 -24.33 18.80
C GLU A 125 -7.74 -23.04 18.77
N LEU A 126 -7.32 -22.03 18.00
CA LEU A 126 -8.06 -20.77 17.90
C LEU A 126 -9.50 -20.98 17.40
N LYS A 127 -9.75 -21.92 16.49
CA LYS A 127 -11.10 -22.19 15.98
C LYS A 127 -12.07 -22.65 17.06
N GLU A 128 -11.58 -23.38 18.07
CA GLU A 128 -12.40 -23.79 19.21
C GLU A 128 -12.93 -22.57 19.98
N TYR A 129 -12.14 -21.49 20.04
CA TYR A 129 -12.58 -20.22 20.65
C TYR A 129 -13.58 -19.45 19.78
N PHE A 130 -13.52 -19.59 18.45
CA PHE A 130 -14.54 -19.02 17.56
C PHE A 130 -15.89 -19.71 17.75
N GLU A 131 -15.89 -21.03 17.89
CA GLU A 131 -17.10 -21.80 18.22
C GLU A 131 -17.63 -21.43 19.61
N PHE A 132 -16.74 -21.32 20.61
CA PHE A 132 -17.10 -20.95 21.97
C PHE A 132 -17.77 -19.57 22.09
N VAL A 133 -17.27 -18.57 21.36
CA VAL A 133 -17.82 -17.20 21.36
C VAL A 133 -18.91 -16.97 20.31
N GLU A 134 -19.34 -18.02 19.61
CA GLU A 134 -20.38 -17.99 18.56
C GLU A 134 -20.09 -16.98 17.42
N ILE A 135 -18.83 -16.82 17.03
CA ILE A 135 -18.42 -15.97 15.91
C ILE A 135 -17.96 -16.85 14.74
N GLU A 136 -18.41 -16.53 13.51
CA GLU A 136 -17.98 -17.23 12.31
C GLU A 136 -16.46 -17.08 12.11
N TYR A 137 -15.78 -18.21 11.86
CA TYR A 137 -14.35 -18.21 11.61
C TYR A 137 -14.01 -17.46 10.32
N LEU A 138 -13.54 -16.22 10.48
CA LEU A 138 -12.93 -15.45 9.40
C LEU A 138 -11.49 -15.90 9.23
N HIS A 139 -11.19 -16.52 8.09
CA HIS A 139 -9.84 -16.97 7.80
C HIS A 139 -8.83 -15.82 7.95
N ILE A 140 -7.95 -15.95 8.95
CA ILE A 140 -6.93 -14.95 9.32
C ILE A 140 -5.79 -14.99 8.31
N LYS A 141 -6.08 -14.71 7.03
CA LYS A 141 -5.08 -14.27 6.05
C LYS A 141 -4.92 -12.77 6.20
N ILE A 142 -4.15 -12.37 7.22
CA ILE A 142 -3.77 -10.97 7.39
C ILE A 142 -2.69 -10.67 6.35
N ARG A 143 -3.10 -10.21 5.15
CA ARG A 143 -2.16 -9.66 4.17
C ARG A 143 -2.01 -8.16 4.45
N TRP A 144 -0.83 -7.77 4.93
CA TRP A 144 -0.45 -6.42 5.35
C TRP A 144 -0.18 -5.43 4.21
N LEU A 145 -1.18 -5.20 3.37
CA LEU A 145 -1.08 -4.11 2.37
C LEU A 145 -1.73 -2.81 2.87
N SER A 146 -2.56 -2.87 3.91
CA SER A 146 -3.13 -1.69 4.59
C SER A 146 -3.37 -1.97 6.08
N LEU A 147 -2.84 -1.10 6.95
CA LEU A 147 -2.98 -1.18 8.40
C LEU A 147 -4.46 -1.09 8.83
N TYR A 148 -5.23 -0.21 8.18
CA TYR A 148 -6.67 -0.06 8.39
C TYR A 148 -7.40 -1.39 8.27
N ASN A 149 -7.24 -2.08 7.13
CA ASN A 149 -7.91 -3.36 6.87
C ASN A 149 -7.53 -4.45 7.87
N SER A 150 -6.30 -4.39 8.41
CA SER A 150 -5.83 -5.34 9.41
C SER A 150 -6.52 -5.10 10.76
N ILE A 151 -6.65 -3.84 11.17
CA ILE A 151 -7.36 -3.46 12.40
C ILE A 151 -8.87 -3.71 12.26
N ASP A 152 -9.48 -3.39 11.12
CA ASP A 152 -10.89 -3.64 10.84
C ASP A 152 -11.24 -5.13 10.99
N ARG A 153 -10.38 -6.02 10.47
CA ARG A 153 -10.53 -7.47 10.66
C ARG A 153 -10.29 -7.89 12.10
N LEU A 154 -9.24 -7.37 12.74
CA LEU A 154 -8.92 -7.70 14.13
C LEU A 154 -10.08 -7.36 15.06
N LEU A 155 -10.74 -6.21 14.87
CA LEU A 155 -11.91 -5.80 15.66
C LEU A 155 -13.09 -6.79 15.50
N LYS A 156 -13.28 -7.37 14.31
CA LYS A 156 -14.35 -8.37 14.06
C LYS A 156 -14.09 -9.71 14.75
N VAL A 157 -12.82 -10.05 14.96
CA VAL A 157 -12.41 -11.32 15.60
C VAL A 157 -11.79 -11.09 16.99
N TYR A 158 -12.07 -9.93 17.61
CA TYR A 158 -11.41 -9.54 18.84
C TYR A 158 -11.73 -10.49 20.00
N GLU A 159 -13.00 -10.86 20.18
CA GLU A 159 -13.44 -11.70 21.30
C GLU A 159 -12.81 -13.11 21.31
N PRO A 160 -12.78 -13.88 20.20
CA PRO A 160 -12.11 -15.18 20.19
C PRO A 160 -10.61 -15.07 20.44
N LEU A 161 -9.96 -14.03 19.89
CA LEU A 161 -8.53 -13.79 20.13
C LEU A 161 -8.24 -13.41 21.57
N SER A 162 -9.07 -12.54 22.16
CA SER A 162 -8.95 -12.12 23.55
C SER A 162 -9.08 -13.32 24.48
N SER A 163 -10.09 -14.18 24.24
CA SER A 163 -10.30 -15.41 25.03
C SER A 163 -9.10 -16.35 24.89
N TYR A 164 -8.65 -16.62 23.66
CA TYR A 164 -7.48 -17.46 23.38
C TYR A 164 -6.22 -16.97 24.12
N PHE A 165 -5.90 -15.68 24.05
CA PHE A 165 -4.67 -15.16 24.67
C PHE A 165 -4.78 -14.95 26.20
N CYS A 166 -5.98 -14.78 26.74
CA CYS A 166 -6.22 -14.75 28.18
C CYS A 166 -6.06 -16.15 28.80
N ASP A 167 -6.52 -17.19 28.11
CA ASP A 167 -6.51 -18.56 28.61
C ASP A 167 -5.15 -19.27 28.46
N ILE A 168 -4.29 -18.80 27.53
CA ILE A 168 -2.95 -19.37 27.37
C ILE A 168 -2.06 -19.05 28.58
N ASN A 169 -1.76 -20.09 29.35
CA ASN A 169 -0.78 -20.07 30.43
C ASN A 169 0.61 -20.47 29.91
N ASN A 170 1.62 -19.66 30.26
CA ASN A 170 3.03 -19.89 29.89
C ASN A 170 3.75 -20.82 30.89
N ASP A 171 3.04 -21.42 31.86
CA ASP A 171 3.64 -22.07 33.04
C ASP A 171 3.97 -23.56 32.83
N ASN A 172 3.57 -24.16 31.69
CA ASN A 172 3.94 -25.53 31.36
C ASN A 172 5.16 -25.54 30.42
N ALA A 173 6.11 -26.46 30.62
CA ALA A 173 7.30 -26.61 29.78
C ALA A 173 6.97 -26.95 28.30
N ASP A 174 5.78 -27.51 28.06
CA ASP A 174 5.21 -27.77 26.73
C ASP A 174 4.23 -26.67 26.24
N ALA A 175 4.05 -25.58 27.01
CA ALA A 175 3.13 -24.52 26.67
C ALA A 175 3.63 -23.70 25.48
N ILE A 176 2.69 -23.43 24.57
CA ILE A 176 2.86 -22.49 23.48
C ILE A 176 3.28 -21.13 24.04
N THR A 177 4.50 -20.70 23.75
CA THR A 177 4.99 -19.39 24.22
C THR A 177 4.21 -18.29 23.51
N CYS A 178 3.26 -17.66 24.21
CA CYS A 178 2.62 -16.45 23.74
C CYS A 178 3.61 -15.28 23.86
N PRO A 179 3.84 -14.49 22.80
CA PRO A 179 4.64 -13.27 22.92
C PRO A 179 4.10 -12.39 24.04
N ARG A 180 4.95 -12.07 25.03
CA ARG A 180 4.58 -11.28 26.22
C ARG A 180 3.82 -10.01 25.88
N ALA A 181 4.21 -9.35 24.79
CA ALA A 181 3.57 -8.14 24.29
C ALA A 181 2.11 -8.37 23.85
N ILE A 182 1.81 -9.49 23.18
CA ILE A 182 0.44 -9.87 22.79
C ILE A 182 -0.40 -10.18 24.03
N LYS A 183 0.15 -10.93 24.99
CA LYS A 183 -0.57 -11.25 26.23
C LYS A 183 -0.92 -9.98 27.00
N ILE A 184 0.05 -9.09 27.21
CA ILE A 184 -0.19 -7.79 27.87
C ILE A 184 -1.24 -6.97 27.13
N PHE A 185 -1.21 -6.98 25.80
CA PHE A 185 -2.21 -6.30 24.99
C PHE A 185 -3.60 -6.86 25.25
N PHE A 186 -3.87 -8.15 25.02
CA PHE A 186 -5.22 -8.70 25.20
C PHE A 186 -5.70 -8.74 26.65
N SER A 187 -4.81 -8.75 27.65
CA SER A 187 -5.19 -8.62 29.07
C SER A 187 -5.57 -7.20 29.49
N SER A 188 -5.34 -6.18 28.66
CA SER A 188 -5.67 -4.80 28.98
C SER A 188 -7.07 -4.42 28.49
N ASN A 189 -7.89 -3.87 29.39
CA ASN A 189 -9.21 -3.32 29.06
C ASN A 189 -9.13 -2.16 28.05
N MET A 190 -7.96 -1.54 27.88
CA MET A 190 -7.76 -0.43 26.95
C MET A 190 -7.45 -0.89 25.52
N SER A 191 -7.17 -2.16 25.29
CA SER A 191 -6.67 -2.62 23.98
C SER A 191 -7.72 -2.54 22.90
N LYS A 192 -8.95 -2.95 23.18
CA LYS A 192 -10.07 -2.78 22.25
C LYS A 192 -10.34 -1.30 21.94
N CYS A 193 -10.32 -0.44 22.97
CA CYS A 193 -10.47 1.01 22.80
C CYS A 193 -9.34 1.61 21.94
N THR A 194 -8.10 1.13 22.13
CA THR A 194 -6.94 1.54 21.35
C THR A 194 -7.11 1.15 19.88
N LEU A 195 -7.59 -0.07 19.61
CA LEU A 195 -7.88 -0.51 18.24
C LEU A 195 -8.97 0.35 17.59
N TYR A 196 -10.04 0.71 18.31
CA TYR A 196 -11.06 1.62 17.80
C TYR A 196 -10.51 3.02 17.50
N PHE A 197 -9.65 3.56 18.37
CA PHE A 197 -8.97 4.83 18.13
C PHE A 197 -8.17 4.80 16.82
N PHE A 198 -7.34 3.78 16.63
CA PHE A 198 -6.59 3.62 15.38
C PHE A 198 -7.50 3.39 14.18
N HIS A 199 -8.56 2.60 14.33
CA HIS A 199 -9.52 2.30 13.26
C HIS A 199 -10.15 3.58 12.70
N GLN A 200 -10.63 4.48 13.57
CA GLN A 200 -11.25 5.74 13.15
C GLN A 200 -10.28 6.63 12.38
N ILE A 201 -9.07 6.85 12.91
CA ILE A 201 -8.06 7.70 12.26
C ILE A 201 -7.61 7.09 10.93
N LEU A 202 -7.39 5.78 10.91
CA LEU A 202 -6.94 5.08 9.70
C LEU A 202 -8.04 4.96 8.65
N PHE A 203 -9.32 4.98 9.04
CA PHE A 203 -10.45 5.06 8.12
C PHE A 203 -10.42 6.36 7.32
N ASP A 204 -10.21 7.50 7.99
CA ASP A 204 -10.12 8.80 7.32
C ASP A 204 -8.92 8.86 6.38
N ILE A 205 -7.76 8.37 6.84
CA ILE A 205 -6.54 8.27 6.02
C ILE A 205 -6.77 7.37 4.82
N GLN A 206 -7.38 6.19 5.01
CA GLN A 206 -7.64 5.24 3.94
C GLN A 206 -8.60 5.82 2.91
N THR A 207 -9.66 6.50 3.37
CA THR A 207 -10.62 7.21 2.52
C THR A 207 -9.90 8.27 1.69
N LYS A 208 -9.05 9.08 2.34
CA LYS A 208 -8.29 10.12 1.64
C LYS A 208 -7.28 9.55 0.66
N ASN A 209 -6.64 8.43 1.01
CA ASN A 209 -5.74 7.72 0.12
C ASN A 209 -6.49 7.22 -1.12
N LEU A 210 -7.67 6.61 -0.96
CA LEU A 210 -8.50 6.16 -2.07
C LEU A 210 -8.98 7.32 -2.96
N GLU A 211 -9.32 8.47 -2.39
CA GLU A 211 -9.59 9.69 -3.15
C GLU A 211 -8.38 10.12 -3.96
N LEU A 212 -7.21 10.24 -3.32
CA LEU A 212 -5.96 10.60 -3.99
C LEU A 212 -5.64 9.60 -5.09
N GLN A 213 -5.85 8.31 -4.91
CA GLN A 213 -5.65 7.28 -5.93
C GLN A 213 -6.53 7.48 -7.18
N ARG A 214 -7.77 7.96 -7.02
CA ARG A 214 -8.64 8.31 -8.15
C ARG A 214 -8.09 9.45 -9.01
N TYR A 215 -7.33 10.36 -8.39
CA TYR A 215 -6.71 11.51 -9.08
C TYR A 215 -5.26 11.23 -9.52
N SER A 216 -4.51 10.50 -8.69
CA SER A 216 -3.08 10.22 -8.77
C SER A 216 -2.82 8.74 -8.57
N ASN A 217 -2.57 8.00 -9.64
CA ASN A 217 -2.08 6.63 -9.56
C ASN A 217 -1.03 6.36 -10.63
N LEU A 218 0.15 5.95 -10.14
CA LEU A 218 1.25 5.16 -10.72
C LEU A 218 1.82 5.59 -12.09
N ARG A 219 3.09 6.00 -12.10
CA ARG A 219 3.93 6.33 -13.28
C ARG A 219 3.14 6.98 -14.40
N GLN A 220 2.58 8.14 -14.09
CA GLN A 220 1.85 8.97 -15.02
C GLN A 220 2.84 9.69 -15.93
N LEU A 221 2.92 9.31 -17.21
CA LEU A 221 3.41 10.24 -18.21
C LEU A 221 2.24 11.08 -18.69
N LEU A 222 2.29 12.38 -18.43
CA LEU A 222 1.31 13.29 -18.99
C LEU A 222 1.83 13.76 -20.35
N ILE A 223 1.37 13.13 -21.42
CA ILE A 223 1.77 13.47 -22.79
C ILE A 223 0.63 14.32 -23.37
N TYR A 224 0.90 15.59 -23.62
CA TYR A 224 -0.07 16.46 -24.26
C TYR A 224 0.03 16.26 -25.77
N THR A 225 -0.97 15.61 -26.37
CA THR A 225 -1.13 15.59 -27.83
C THR A 225 -2.36 16.42 -28.18
N GLU A 226 -2.16 17.60 -28.78
CA GLU A 226 -3.19 18.14 -29.68
C GLU A 226 -3.23 17.20 -30.89
N SER A 227 -4.08 16.19 -30.83
CA SER A 227 -4.42 15.37 -31.98
C SER A 227 -5.91 15.37 -32.17
N SER A 228 -6.34 16.05 -33.23
CA SER A 228 -7.71 16.07 -33.74
C SER A 228 -8.16 14.73 -34.34
N ARG A 229 -7.41 13.64 -34.18
CA ARG A 229 -7.73 12.34 -34.80
C ARG A 229 -7.16 11.15 -34.03
N VAL A 230 -7.85 10.65 -33.00
CA VAL A 230 -7.90 9.20 -32.69
C VAL A 230 -9.24 8.88 -32.01
N CYS A 231 -10.34 9.00 -32.75
CA CYS A 231 -11.54 8.20 -32.49
C CYS A 231 -11.55 7.10 -33.56
N SER A 232 -10.77 6.04 -33.36
CA SER A 232 -10.98 4.79 -34.08
C SER A 232 -11.69 3.84 -33.13
N LYS A 233 -12.98 3.68 -33.40
CA LYS A 233 -13.80 2.55 -32.94
C LYS A 233 -13.04 1.25 -33.18
N ASN A 234 -12.99 0.40 -32.17
CA ASN A 234 -13.40 -1.02 -32.20
C ASN A 234 -13.41 -1.57 -30.78
#